data_AF-A0A9E4KRH3-F1
#
_entry.id   AF-A0A9E4KRH3-F1
#
_cell.length_a   1.000
_cell.length_b   1.000
_cell.length_c   1.000
_cell.angle_alpha   90.00
_cell.angle_beta   90.00
_cell.angle_gamma   90.00
#
_symmetry.space_group_name_H-M   'P 1'
#
loop_
_entity.id
_entity.type
_entity.pdbx_description
1 polymer ?
#
loop_
_entity_poly.entity_id
_entity_poly.type
_entity_poly.pdbx_seq_one_letter_code
_entity_poly.pdbx_strand_id
1 'polypeptide(L)'
;MLALVIANLKIMVRDRQTLFWALVFPLTFVIIFGLFDFEPSSTVDLAIIDQANSEGSKALSRKLSGTEHLKVDARYASRIEALEALRDGDLENLLIIPESAGTPSRGLASSEENSTPVSLLLYQGTVNETGNQLVAETIRRLVDEENLRLAGGPKLLELRTEIVEVPRVDYFDLVLIGLVGMSMMMNCVIVIAVKISLYRSQSVLKRLLATPLRVRNYFASEIAAHLLLSLVQTAVVMGVGVYVFGARIHGNVLWVFVIVAFASIIFLNIGFIISAWANSPSAASGMGNAVAMPMLFLSGTFFPTSSLPSFLPDLVQALPLTPVLDAMRGVAIDGLDLWNVGRELGMLAGWLVVSSVAAVKLFRFG
;
A
#
# COMPACT_ATOMS: atom_id res chain seq x y z
N MET A 1 -4.44 3.48 -38.72
CA MET A 1 -4.01 3.37 -37.31
C MET A 1 -5.02 2.57 -36.50
N LEU A 2 -6.29 3.00 -36.40
CA LEU A 2 -7.33 2.27 -35.68
C LEU A 2 -7.46 0.79 -36.09
N ALA A 3 -7.43 0.50 -37.39
CA ALA A 3 -7.46 -0.87 -37.89
C ALA A 3 -6.30 -1.76 -37.37
N LEU A 4 -5.11 -1.19 -37.16
CA LEU A 4 -3.97 -1.91 -36.59
C LEU A 4 -4.15 -2.16 -35.10
N VAL A 5 -4.70 -1.19 -34.37
CA VAL A 5 -5.03 -1.35 -32.94
C VAL A 5 -6.02 -2.50 -32.77
N ILE A 6 -7.11 -2.49 -33.56
CA ILE A 6 -8.11 -3.56 -33.55
C ILE A 6 -7.48 -4.91 -33.92
N ALA A 7 -6.60 -4.95 -34.91
CA ALA A 7 -5.90 -6.17 -35.30
C ALA A 7 -5.01 -6.70 -34.15
N ASN A 8 -4.23 -5.83 -33.50
CA ASN A 8 -3.38 -6.20 -32.37
C ASN A 8 -4.19 -6.71 -31.18
N LEU A 9 -5.28 -6.01 -30.83
CA LEU A 9 -6.21 -6.48 -29.79
C LEU A 9 -6.79 -7.86 -30.14
N LYS A 10 -7.19 -8.07 -31.40
CA LYS A 10 -7.70 -9.38 -31.85
C LYS A 10 -6.63 -10.47 -31.79
N ILE A 11 -5.37 -10.16 -32.07
CA ILE A 11 -4.24 -11.10 -31.92
C ILE A 11 -4.05 -11.45 -30.44
N MET A 12 -4.00 -10.43 -29.56
CA MET A 12 -3.85 -10.64 -28.12
C MET A 12 -5.00 -11.47 -27.55
N VAL A 13 -6.24 -11.17 -27.93
CA VAL A 13 -7.41 -11.92 -27.47
C VAL A 13 -7.42 -13.38 -27.95
N ARG A 14 -6.77 -13.67 -29.08
CA ARG A 14 -6.63 -15.03 -29.60
C ARG A 14 -5.45 -15.78 -28.98
N ASP A 15 -4.45 -15.06 -28.46
CA ASP A 15 -3.36 -15.63 -27.68
C ASP A 15 -3.82 -15.91 -26.25
N ARG A 16 -4.43 -17.09 -26.08
CA ARG A 16 -4.96 -17.55 -24.78
C ARG A 16 -3.89 -17.61 -23.70
N GLN A 17 -2.64 -17.88 -24.05
CA GLN A 17 -1.56 -17.96 -23.08
C GLN A 17 -1.23 -16.56 -22.54
N THR A 18 -1.06 -15.58 -23.43
CA THR A 18 -0.81 -14.20 -23.02
C THR A 18 -1.98 -13.63 -22.21
N LEU A 19 -3.22 -13.86 -22.64
CA LEU A 19 -4.41 -13.42 -21.88
C LEU A 19 -4.51 -14.08 -20.51
N PHE A 20 -4.23 -15.39 -20.42
CA PHE A 20 -4.27 -16.12 -19.17
C PHE A 20 -3.29 -15.51 -18.16
N TRP A 21 -2.03 -15.33 -18.54
CA TRP A 21 -1.03 -14.73 -17.65
C TRP A 21 -1.30 -13.25 -17.36
N ALA A 22 -1.88 -12.50 -18.31
CA ALA A 22 -2.22 -11.10 -18.11
C ALA A 22 -3.39 -10.91 -17.12
N LEU A 23 -4.41 -11.77 -17.15
CA LEU A 23 -5.62 -11.59 -16.35
C LEU A 23 -5.72 -12.56 -15.16
N VAL A 24 -5.52 -13.85 -15.38
CA VAL A 24 -5.77 -14.88 -14.36
C VAL A 24 -4.71 -14.86 -13.26
N PHE A 25 -3.46 -14.59 -13.62
CA PHE A 25 -2.37 -14.59 -12.64
C PHE A 25 -2.50 -13.48 -11.58
N PRO A 26 -2.67 -12.20 -11.94
CA PRO A 26 -2.96 -11.15 -10.95
C PRO A 26 -4.24 -11.44 -10.15
N LEU A 27 -5.29 -11.93 -10.81
CA LEU A 27 -6.54 -12.29 -10.13
C LEU A 27 -6.36 -13.42 -9.12
N THR A 28 -5.48 -14.38 -9.39
CA THR A 28 -5.16 -15.44 -8.44
C THR A 28 -4.55 -14.84 -7.17
N PHE A 29 -3.67 -13.84 -7.30
CA PHE A 29 -3.17 -13.11 -6.14
C PHE A 29 -4.25 -12.27 -5.46
N VAL A 30 -5.15 -11.62 -6.20
CA VAL A 30 -6.30 -10.91 -5.58
C VAL A 30 -7.13 -11.89 -4.75
N ILE A 31 -7.40 -13.08 -5.28
CA ILE A 31 -8.17 -14.12 -4.57
C ILE A 31 -7.41 -14.61 -3.35
N ILE A 32 -6.11 -14.89 -3.47
CA ILE A 32 -5.30 -15.32 -2.32
C ILE A 32 -5.28 -14.22 -1.26
N PHE A 33 -4.91 -12.99 -1.61
CA PHE A 33 -4.81 -11.91 -0.64
C PHE A 33 -6.15 -11.46 -0.08
N GLY A 34 -7.24 -11.62 -0.84
CA GLY A 34 -8.59 -11.29 -0.38
C GLY A 34 -9.23 -12.38 0.48
N LEU A 35 -8.76 -13.63 0.39
CA LEU A 35 -9.21 -14.72 1.26
C LEU A 35 -8.44 -14.80 2.58
N PHE A 36 -7.23 -14.22 2.63
CA PHE A 36 -6.36 -14.26 3.79
C PHE A 36 -6.49 -12.97 4.59
N ASP A 37 -6.78 -13.11 5.88
CA ASP A 37 -6.83 -11.98 6.80
C ASP A 37 -5.41 -11.67 7.31
N PHE A 38 -4.80 -10.62 6.76
CA PHE A 38 -3.49 -10.15 7.17
C PHE A 38 -3.66 -9.09 8.26
N GLU A 39 -4.17 -9.49 9.42
CA GLU A 39 -4.22 -8.60 10.59
C GLU A 39 -2.78 -8.21 10.99
N PRO A 40 -2.52 -6.92 11.30
CA PRO A 40 -1.23 -6.51 11.84
C PRO A 40 -0.93 -7.29 13.13
N SER A 41 0.36 -7.49 13.39
CA SER A 41 0.92 -8.39 14.41
C SER A 41 0.14 -8.47 15.72
N SER A 42 0.24 -9.61 16.41
CA SER A 42 -0.26 -9.81 17.79
C SER A 42 0.37 -8.89 18.85
N THR A 43 1.13 -7.87 18.45
CA THR A 43 1.72 -6.85 19.33
C THR A 43 1.05 -5.52 18.98
N VAL A 44 0.45 -4.89 19.97
CA VAL A 44 -0.32 -3.65 19.80
C VAL A 44 0.49 -2.49 20.37
N ASP A 45 0.64 -1.42 19.60
CA ASP A 45 1.39 -0.24 20.02
C ASP A 45 0.54 0.62 20.99
N LEU A 46 1.12 0.99 22.13
CA LEU A 46 0.46 1.78 23.18
C LEU A 46 1.34 2.95 23.61
N ALA A 47 0.88 4.19 23.48
CA ALA A 47 1.53 5.34 24.11
C ALA A 47 0.89 5.59 25.49
N ILE A 48 1.70 5.98 26.47
CA ILE A 48 1.23 6.30 27.82
C ILE A 48 1.65 7.73 28.16
N ILE A 49 0.67 8.61 28.37
CA ILE A 49 0.88 9.98 28.83
C ILE A 49 0.49 10.05 30.30
N ASP A 50 1.50 10.04 31.18
CA ASP A 50 1.32 10.15 32.62
C ASP A 50 1.38 11.61 33.09
N GLN A 51 0.22 12.21 33.33
CA GLN A 51 0.11 13.56 33.91
C GLN A 51 0.07 13.51 35.45
N ALA A 52 -0.33 12.39 36.04
CA ALA A 52 -0.36 12.19 37.50
C ALA A 52 1.03 12.22 38.13
N ASN A 53 2.04 11.67 37.43
CA ASN A 53 3.42 11.56 37.88
C ASN A 53 3.58 10.98 39.31
N SER A 54 2.63 10.15 39.73
CA SER A 54 2.54 9.55 41.05
C SER A 54 3.28 8.21 41.12
N GLU A 55 3.49 7.67 42.32
CA GLU A 55 4.07 6.32 42.44
C GLU A 55 3.14 5.24 41.86
N GLY A 56 1.83 5.43 41.98
CA GLY A 56 0.81 4.54 41.42
C GLY A 56 0.80 4.55 39.89
N SER A 57 0.84 5.74 39.27
CA SER A 57 0.89 5.87 37.81
C SER A 57 2.17 5.28 37.23
N LYS A 58 3.33 5.54 37.86
CA LYS A 58 4.63 4.95 37.49
C LYS A 58 4.68 3.44 37.65
N ALA A 59 3.95 2.87 38.60
CA ALA A 59 3.83 1.42 38.78
C ALA A 59 2.97 0.79 37.68
N LEU A 60 1.84 1.42 37.35
CA LEU A 60 0.95 1.00 36.27
C LEU A 60 1.67 1.05 34.91
N SER A 61 2.37 2.14 34.59
CA SER A 61 3.14 2.26 33.34
C SER A 61 4.22 1.19 33.23
N ARG A 62 4.89 0.83 34.33
CA ARG A 62 5.89 -0.26 34.36
C ARG A 62 5.27 -1.63 34.13
N LYS A 63 4.11 -1.93 34.75
CA LYS A 63 3.37 -3.18 34.52
C LYS A 63 2.91 -3.30 33.05
N LEU A 64 2.38 -2.22 32.48
CA LEU A 64 1.97 -2.17 31.07
C LEU A 64 3.15 -2.38 30.12
N SER A 65 4.30 -1.78 30.42
CA SER A 65 5.53 -1.96 29.64
C SER A 65 6.10 -3.39 29.71
N GLY A 66 5.72 -4.18 30.72
CA GLY A 66 6.17 -5.55 30.90
C GLY A 66 5.17 -6.62 30.41
N THR A 67 4.06 -6.22 29.80
CA THR A 67 3.02 -7.17 29.37
C THR A 67 3.33 -7.75 27.99
N GLU A 68 3.25 -9.07 27.86
CA GLU A 68 3.38 -9.75 26.57
C GLU A 68 2.27 -9.23 25.62
N HIS A 69 2.60 -8.97 24.35
CA HIS A 69 1.71 -8.40 23.32
C HIS A 69 1.46 -6.88 23.35
N LEU A 70 2.07 -6.14 24.28
CA LEU A 70 2.00 -4.67 24.34
C LEU A 70 3.38 -4.07 24.09
N LYS A 71 3.48 -3.15 23.11
CA LYS A 71 4.69 -2.39 22.86
C LYS A 71 4.46 -0.94 23.26
N VAL A 72 5.07 -0.54 24.38
CA VAL A 72 4.91 0.83 24.88
C VAL A 72 5.82 1.77 24.10
N ASP A 73 5.21 2.72 23.39
CA ASP A 73 5.92 3.74 22.64
C ASP A 73 6.17 4.99 23.50
N ALA A 74 7.44 5.29 23.74
CA ALA A 74 7.88 6.43 24.55
C ALA A 74 8.21 7.68 23.71
N ARG A 75 7.96 7.67 22.40
CA ARG A 75 8.28 8.80 21.50
C ARG A 75 7.45 10.05 21.76
N TYR A 76 6.22 9.89 22.26
CA TYR A 76 5.26 10.98 22.39
C TYR A 76 5.32 11.62 23.78
N ALA A 77 5.60 12.93 23.83
CA ALA A 77 5.74 13.67 25.09
C ALA A 77 4.48 14.44 25.49
N SER A 78 3.58 14.71 24.53
CA SER A 78 2.38 15.52 24.75
C SER A 78 1.10 14.82 24.31
N ARG A 79 0.00 15.16 24.98
CA ARG A 79 -1.35 14.67 24.61
C ARG A 79 -1.72 15.04 23.17
N ILE A 80 -1.34 16.24 22.71
CA ILE A 80 -1.70 16.74 21.39
C ILE A 80 -1.00 15.90 20.32
N GLU A 81 0.32 15.76 20.44
CA GLU A 81 1.15 14.97 19.52
C GLU A 81 0.71 13.51 19.45
N ALA A 82 0.41 12.89 20.59
CA ALA A 82 -0.08 11.51 20.62
C ALA A 82 -1.48 11.34 20.02
N LEU A 83 -2.38 12.33 20.19
CA LEU A 83 -3.71 12.30 19.56
C LEU A 83 -3.65 12.54 18.05
N GLU A 84 -2.70 13.35 17.59
CA GLU A 84 -2.45 13.58 16.17
C GLU A 84 -1.90 12.29 15.53
N ALA A 85 -0.88 11.67 16.13
CA ALA A 85 -0.36 10.39 15.70
C ALA A 85 -1.42 9.26 15.70
N LEU A 86 -2.33 9.26 16.68
CA LEU A 86 -3.45 8.31 16.70
C LEU A 86 -4.42 8.54 15.54
N ARG A 87 -4.68 9.80 15.15
CA ARG A 87 -5.56 10.14 14.02
C ARG A 87 -4.93 9.82 12.67
N ASP A 88 -3.62 9.97 12.57
CA ASP A 88 -2.85 9.67 11.37
C ASP A 88 -2.58 8.17 11.20
N GLY A 89 -2.88 7.35 12.22
CA GLY A 89 -2.68 5.90 12.21
C GLY A 89 -1.27 5.44 12.59
N ASP A 90 -0.38 6.38 12.96
CA ASP A 90 0.98 6.12 13.44
C ASP A 90 1.02 5.55 14.87
N LEU A 91 -0.10 5.67 15.60
CA LEU A 91 -0.31 5.10 16.93
C LEU A 91 -1.64 4.35 16.96
N GLU A 92 -1.69 3.17 17.57
CA GLU A 92 -2.91 2.36 17.65
C GLU A 92 -3.73 2.65 18.93
N ASN A 93 -3.06 2.80 20.08
CA ASN A 93 -3.70 3.05 21.37
C ASN A 93 -2.96 4.15 22.16
N LEU A 94 -3.71 5.01 22.84
CA LEU A 94 -3.20 6.05 23.72
C LEU A 94 -3.89 5.99 25.08
N LEU A 95 -3.13 5.73 26.13
CA LEU A 95 -3.60 5.81 27.52
C LEU A 95 -3.16 7.15 28.13
N ILE A 96 -4.14 7.93 28.60
CA ILE A 96 -3.90 9.16 29.36
C ILE A 96 -4.26 8.93 30.82
N ILE A 97 -3.27 9.12 31.68
CA ILE A 97 -3.43 9.09 33.14
C ILE A 97 -3.52 10.55 33.60
N PRO A 98 -4.71 11.06 33.98
CA PRO A 98 -4.91 12.46 34.33
C PRO A 98 -4.24 12.81 35.67
N GLU A 99 -3.95 14.10 35.90
CA GLU A 99 -3.37 14.60 37.15
C GLU A 99 -4.16 14.14 38.40
N SER A 100 -5.49 14.07 38.28
CA SER A 100 -6.41 13.62 39.34
C SER A 100 -6.18 12.16 39.79
N ALA A 101 -5.51 11.33 38.99
CA ALA A 101 -5.14 9.97 39.38
C ALA A 101 -3.96 9.93 40.34
N GLY A 102 -3.16 11.00 40.42
CA GLY A 102 -2.01 11.11 41.33
C GLY A 102 -2.37 11.54 42.75
N THR A 103 -3.47 12.26 42.88
CA THR A 103 -4.11 12.60 44.15
C THR A 103 -5.54 12.09 44.09
N PRO A 104 -5.79 10.77 44.27
CA PRO A 104 -7.16 10.31 44.50
C PRO A 104 -7.65 11.13 45.67
N SER A 105 -8.68 11.95 45.45
CA SER A 105 -9.16 12.92 46.42
C SER A 105 -9.44 12.18 47.73
N ARG A 106 -8.47 12.23 48.65
CA ARG A 106 -8.65 12.00 50.09
C ARG A 106 -9.39 13.21 50.65
N GLY A 107 -10.55 13.47 50.08
CA GLY A 107 -11.55 14.37 50.62
C GLY A 107 -12.25 13.65 51.76
N LEU A 108 -11.59 13.72 52.92
CA LEU A 108 -12.20 13.77 54.24
C LEU A 108 -12.83 12.47 54.79
N ALA A 109 -12.33 12.10 55.96
CA ALA A 109 -12.94 11.15 56.87
C ALA A 109 -14.34 11.64 57.29
N SER A 110 -15.37 11.33 56.51
CA SER A 110 -16.76 11.22 56.93
C SER A 110 -17.62 10.98 55.69
N SER A 111 -18.25 9.81 55.62
CA SER A 111 -19.51 9.57 54.91
C SER A 111 -19.62 10.12 53.48
N GLU A 112 -19.47 9.28 52.46
CA GLU A 112 -20.47 9.18 51.38
C GLU A 112 -20.12 8.10 50.36
N GLU A 113 -21.15 7.35 50.03
CA GLU A 113 -21.27 6.22 49.10
C GLU A 113 -21.07 6.62 47.62
N ASN A 114 -20.49 7.80 47.35
CA ASN A 114 -20.48 8.49 46.04
C ASN A 114 -19.12 9.16 45.72
N SER A 115 -18.02 8.44 45.88
CA SER A 115 -16.75 8.87 45.26
C SER A 115 -16.85 8.64 43.75
N THR A 116 -16.83 9.71 42.94
CA THR A 116 -16.77 9.57 41.49
C THR A 116 -15.43 8.94 41.12
N PRO A 117 -15.40 7.79 40.42
CA PRO A 117 -14.15 7.16 40.03
C PRO A 117 -13.31 8.09 39.16
N VAL A 118 -12.00 8.09 39.36
CA VAL A 118 -11.10 8.81 38.46
C VAL A 118 -11.03 8.03 37.15
N SER A 119 -11.48 8.64 36.05
CA SER A 119 -11.47 8.02 34.74
C SER A 119 -10.10 8.11 34.07
N LEU A 120 -9.47 6.96 33.82
CA LEU A 120 -8.37 6.82 32.87
C LEU A 120 -8.96 6.85 31.46
N LEU A 121 -8.37 7.64 30.57
CA LEU A 121 -8.85 7.78 29.19
C LEU A 121 -8.00 6.91 28.27
N LEU A 122 -8.63 5.92 27.63
CA LEU A 122 -8.02 5.09 26.60
C LEU A 122 -8.59 5.48 25.25
N TYR A 123 -7.78 6.10 24.41
CA TYR A 123 -8.11 6.37 23.02
C TYR A 123 -7.64 5.20 22.16
N GLN A 124 -8.53 4.66 21.32
CA GLN A 124 -8.23 3.54 20.43
C GLN A 124 -8.55 3.91 18.98
N GLY A 125 -7.62 3.68 18.07
CA GLY A 125 -7.85 3.83 16.64
C GLY A 125 -8.62 2.65 16.06
N THR A 126 -9.47 2.84 15.06
CA THR A 126 -10.32 1.78 14.47
C THR A 126 -9.58 0.73 13.62
N VAL A 127 -8.26 0.81 13.51
CA VAL A 127 -7.46 -0.05 12.62
C VAL A 127 -7.40 -1.50 13.14
N ASN A 128 -7.08 -1.70 14.41
CA ASN A 128 -6.86 -3.02 15.03
C ASN A 128 -7.89 -3.32 16.13
N GLU A 129 -9.16 -3.54 15.78
CA GLU A 129 -10.24 -3.76 16.75
C GLU A 129 -9.97 -4.95 17.70
N THR A 130 -9.46 -6.06 17.16
CA THR A 130 -9.11 -7.27 17.94
C THR A 130 -8.00 -6.97 18.94
N GLY A 131 -6.92 -6.31 18.50
CA GLY A 131 -5.82 -5.88 19.36
C GLY A 131 -6.27 -4.87 20.42
N ASN A 132 -7.10 -3.90 20.03
CA ASN A 132 -7.67 -2.91 20.93
C ASN A 132 -8.50 -3.53 22.04
N GLN A 133 -9.29 -4.56 21.75
CA GLN A 133 -10.03 -5.30 22.78
C GLN A 133 -9.07 -5.97 23.77
N LEU A 134 -7.99 -6.58 23.29
CA LEU A 134 -6.97 -7.19 24.14
C LEU A 134 -6.27 -6.14 25.03
N VAL A 135 -5.95 -4.96 24.49
CA VAL A 135 -5.37 -3.83 25.26
C VAL A 135 -6.34 -3.32 26.30
N ALA A 136 -7.60 -3.07 25.93
CA ALA A 136 -8.62 -2.59 26.84
C ALA A 136 -8.86 -3.58 27.99
N GLU A 137 -8.95 -4.88 27.72
CA GLU A 137 -9.09 -5.92 28.74
C GLU A 137 -7.87 -6.03 29.65
N THR A 138 -6.67 -5.92 29.08
CA THR A 138 -5.42 -5.92 29.85
C THR A 138 -5.34 -4.73 30.80
N ILE A 139 -5.66 -3.52 30.32
CA ILE A 139 -5.68 -2.31 31.14
C ILE A 139 -6.78 -2.41 32.20
N ARG A 140 -8.00 -2.87 31.86
CA ARG A 140 -9.10 -3.08 32.83
C ARG A 140 -8.66 -4.02 33.95
N ARG A 141 -8.05 -5.16 33.62
CA ARG A 141 -7.55 -6.12 34.62
C ARG A 141 -6.51 -5.50 35.56
N LEU A 142 -5.57 -4.71 35.02
CA LEU A 142 -4.56 -4.02 35.82
C LEU A 142 -5.17 -2.93 36.71
N VAL A 143 -6.14 -2.18 36.20
CA VAL A 143 -6.87 -1.17 36.95
C VAL A 143 -7.70 -1.80 38.06
N ASP A 144 -8.35 -2.93 37.79
CA ASP A 144 -9.10 -3.70 38.79
C ASP A 144 -8.18 -4.31 39.86
N GLU A 145 -7.00 -4.82 39.49
CA GLU A 145 -5.97 -5.27 40.44
C GLU A 145 -5.50 -4.14 41.36
N GLU A 146 -5.24 -2.95 40.80
CA GLU A 146 -4.86 -1.78 41.59
C GLU A 146 -6.02 -1.26 42.46
N ASN A 147 -7.26 -1.28 41.97
CA ASN A 147 -8.45 -0.97 42.77
C ASN A 147 -8.57 -1.90 43.98
N LEU A 148 -8.33 -3.21 43.80
CA LEU A 148 -8.33 -4.21 44.88
C LEU A 148 -7.18 -4.01 45.87
N ARG A 149 -6.02 -3.54 45.40
CA ARG A 149 -4.86 -3.25 46.25
C ARG A 149 -5.02 -1.96 47.05
N LEU A 150 -5.65 -0.95 46.46
CA LEU A 150 -5.89 0.36 47.06
C LEU A 150 -7.12 0.37 47.97
N ALA A 151 -8.08 -0.54 47.79
CA ALA A 151 -9.33 -0.54 48.54
C ALA A 151 -9.87 -1.94 48.86
N GLY A 152 -10.16 -2.17 50.15
CA GLY A 152 -11.28 -3.02 50.57
C GLY A 152 -12.63 -2.27 50.49
N GLY A 153 -12.82 -1.43 49.47
CA GLY A 153 -13.88 -0.41 49.34
C GLY A 153 -14.23 -0.08 47.87
N PRO A 154 -15.06 0.96 47.59
CA PRO A 154 -15.66 1.21 46.26
C PRO A 154 -14.62 1.55 45.17
N LYS A 155 -14.97 1.28 43.90
CA LYS A 155 -14.10 1.48 42.72
C LYS A 155 -13.54 2.91 42.65
N LEU A 156 -12.21 3.05 42.68
CA LEU A 156 -11.51 4.34 42.69
C LEU A 156 -11.05 4.78 41.30
N LEU A 157 -10.76 3.82 40.42
CA LEU A 157 -10.31 4.03 39.04
C LEU A 157 -11.30 3.38 38.08
N GLU A 158 -11.65 4.09 37.01
CA GLU A 158 -12.48 3.58 35.91
C GLU A 158 -11.76 3.76 34.57
N LEU A 159 -11.83 2.78 33.68
CA LEU A 159 -11.32 2.92 32.32
C LEU A 159 -12.44 3.39 31.40
N ARG A 160 -12.30 4.59 30.86
CA ARG A 160 -13.18 5.14 29.83
C ARG A 160 -12.49 5.05 28.47
N THR A 161 -13.10 4.29 27.58
CA THR A 161 -12.60 4.10 26.21
C THR A 161 -13.27 5.10 25.28
N GLU A 162 -12.49 5.85 24.51
CA GLU A 162 -12.97 6.69 23.42
C GLU A 162 -12.42 6.13 22.10
N ILE A 163 -13.31 5.87 21.15
CA ILE A 163 -12.93 5.38 19.82
C ILE A 163 -12.65 6.61 18.95
N VAL A 164 -11.46 6.64 18.35
CA VAL A 164 -11.09 7.64 17.36
C VAL A 164 -11.17 6.95 16.00
N GLU A 165 -12.02 7.50 15.13
CA GLU A 165 -12.16 7.01 13.77
C GLU A 165 -10.87 7.34 13.00
N VAL A 166 -10.15 6.30 12.61
CA VAL A 166 -8.92 6.38 11.81
C VAL A 166 -9.26 5.82 10.44
N PRO A 167 -8.92 6.51 9.34
CA PRO A 167 -9.09 5.98 8.00
C PRO A 167 -8.41 4.61 7.88
N ARG A 168 -9.20 3.55 7.82
CA ARG A 168 -8.69 2.18 7.77
C ARG A 168 -8.18 1.91 6.36
N VAL A 169 -6.86 1.82 6.21
CA VAL A 169 -6.24 1.25 5.02
C VAL A 169 -6.00 -0.22 5.31
N ASP A 170 -6.91 -1.08 4.85
CA ASP A 170 -6.71 -2.51 5.02
C ASP A 170 -5.48 -2.93 4.17
N TYR A 171 -4.65 -3.84 4.67
CA TYR A 171 -3.47 -4.32 3.95
C TYR A 171 -3.84 -4.84 2.55
N PHE A 172 -5.02 -5.44 2.42
CA PHE A 172 -5.57 -5.87 1.15
C PHE A 172 -5.73 -4.71 0.15
N ASP A 173 -6.17 -3.53 0.59
CA ASP A 173 -6.34 -2.35 -0.29
C ASP A 173 -4.98 -1.91 -0.87
N LEU A 174 -3.94 -1.91 -0.04
CA LEU A 174 -2.57 -1.58 -0.47
C LEU A 174 -2.01 -2.59 -1.46
N VAL A 175 -2.25 -3.89 -1.22
CA VAL A 175 -1.80 -4.96 -2.10
C VAL A 175 -2.60 -4.95 -3.40
N LEU A 176 -3.90 -4.66 -3.37
CA LEU A 176 -4.73 -4.58 -4.57
C LEU A 176 -4.17 -3.57 -5.57
N ILE A 177 -3.79 -2.38 -5.12
CA ILE A 177 -3.13 -1.36 -5.95
C ILE A 177 -1.77 -1.86 -6.45
N GLY A 178 -1.01 -2.54 -5.59
CA GLY A 178 0.22 -3.24 -5.97
C GLY A 178 0.00 -4.22 -7.13
N LEU A 179 -1.01 -5.08 -7.04
CA LEU A 179 -1.34 -6.08 -8.05
C LEU A 179 -1.74 -5.45 -9.39
N VAL A 180 -2.41 -4.30 -9.37
CA VAL A 180 -2.65 -3.51 -10.59
C VAL A 180 -1.31 -3.09 -11.22
N GLY A 181 -0.42 -2.45 -10.44
CA GLY A 181 0.89 -2.01 -10.93
C GLY A 181 1.76 -3.16 -11.46
N MET A 182 1.78 -4.28 -10.74
CA MET A 182 2.45 -5.53 -11.15
C MET A 182 1.93 -6.04 -12.49
N SER A 183 0.61 -6.18 -12.62
CA SER A 183 -0.02 -6.76 -13.83
C SER A 183 0.27 -5.92 -15.08
N MET A 184 0.19 -4.59 -14.94
CA MET A 184 0.51 -3.63 -15.99
C MET A 184 2.00 -3.68 -16.34
N MET A 185 2.89 -3.66 -15.34
CA MET A 185 4.33 -3.71 -15.56
C MET A 185 4.74 -4.99 -16.28
N MET A 186 4.30 -6.16 -15.81
CA MET A 186 4.64 -7.43 -16.43
C MET A 186 4.16 -7.51 -17.88
N ASN A 187 2.92 -7.06 -18.14
CA ASN A 187 2.37 -6.97 -19.50
C ASN A 187 3.22 -6.04 -20.38
N CYS A 188 3.50 -4.83 -19.92
CA CYS A 188 4.17 -3.81 -20.73
C CYS A 188 5.66 -4.05 -20.92
N VAL A 189 6.37 -4.63 -19.94
CA VAL A 189 7.82 -4.88 -20.03
C VAL A 189 8.10 -6.21 -20.75
N ILE A 190 7.47 -7.30 -20.33
CA ILE A 190 7.86 -8.66 -20.77
C ILE A 190 7.19 -8.99 -22.10
N VAL A 191 5.87 -8.79 -22.22
CA VAL A 191 5.11 -9.26 -23.40
C VAL A 191 5.57 -8.53 -24.66
N ILE A 192 5.74 -7.21 -24.62
CA ILE A 192 6.22 -6.46 -25.79
C ILE A 192 7.66 -6.85 -26.15
N ALA A 193 8.53 -7.07 -25.15
CA ALA A 193 9.92 -7.42 -25.39
C ALA A 193 10.04 -8.77 -26.11
N VAL A 194 9.28 -9.76 -25.63
CA VAL A 194 9.19 -11.09 -26.24
C VAL A 194 8.60 -11.01 -27.64
N LYS A 195 7.49 -10.28 -27.81
CA LYS A 195 6.81 -10.14 -29.11
C LYS A 195 7.72 -9.51 -30.17
N ILE A 196 8.39 -8.42 -29.85
CA ILE A 196 9.30 -7.76 -30.79
C ILE A 196 10.51 -8.65 -31.10
N SER A 197 11.08 -9.33 -30.11
CA SER A 197 12.18 -10.27 -30.35
C SER A 197 11.77 -11.45 -31.23
N LEU A 198 10.56 -11.98 -31.04
CA LEU A 198 9.96 -13.02 -31.89
C LEU A 198 9.76 -12.53 -33.32
N TYR A 199 9.24 -11.32 -33.50
CA TYR A 199 9.05 -10.76 -34.83
C TYR A 199 10.38 -10.49 -35.52
N ARG A 200 11.44 -10.16 -34.77
CA ARG A 200 12.80 -10.02 -35.32
C ARG A 200 13.34 -11.36 -35.78
N SER A 201 13.26 -12.40 -34.94
CA SER A 201 13.79 -13.73 -35.27
C SER A 201 13.07 -14.37 -36.46
N GLN A 202 11.76 -14.14 -36.60
CA GLN A 202 10.96 -14.62 -37.73
C GLN A 202 11.03 -13.71 -38.97
N SER A 203 11.90 -12.68 -38.96
CA SER A 203 12.03 -11.67 -40.02
C SER A 203 10.70 -10.98 -40.38
N VAL A 204 9.74 -10.95 -39.46
CA VAL A 204 8.47 -10.23 -39.61
C VAL A 204 8.74 -8.73 -39.72
N LEU A 205 9.66 -8.16 -38.93
CA LEU A 205 10.03 -6.74 -39.02
C LEU A 205 10.56 -6.37 -40.41
N LYS A 206 11.40 -7.23 -41.02
CA LYS A 206 11.92 -7.01 -42.38
C LYS A 206 10.80 -7.03 -43.41
N ARG A 207 9.85 -7.95 -43.28
CA ARG A 207 8.66 -8.00 -44.16
C ARG A 207 7.76 -6.79 -43.98
N LEU A 208 7.60 -6.28 -42.76
CA LEU A 208 6.82 -5.07 -42.47
C LEU A 208 7.41 -3.84 -43.19
N LEU A 209 8.75 -3.70 -43.26
CA LEU A 209 9.40 -2.62 -44.00
C LEU A 209 9.15 -2.65 -45.51
N ALA A 210 8.88 -3.82 -46.08
CA ALA A 210 8.57 -3.96 -47.50
C ALA A 210 7.13 -3.57 -47.84
N THR A 211 6.28 -3.32 -46.84
CA THR A 211 4.89 -2.87 -47.03
C THR A 211 4.81 -1.34 -47.02
N PRO A 212 3.76 -0.70 -47.57
CA PRO A 212 3.54 0.75 -47.46
C PRO A 212 3.20 1.23 -46.03
N LEU A 213 3.30 0.35 -45.02
CA LEU A 213 2.98 0.66 -43.64
C LEU A 213 4.08 1.50 -42.99
N ARG A 214 3.73 2.71 -42.54
CA ARG A 214 4.65 3.55 -41.76
C ARG A 214 4.98 2.87 -40.42
N VAL A 215 6.27 2.66 -40.13
CA VAL A 215 6.78 2.07 -38.88
C VAL A 215 6.21 2.74 -37.62
N ARG A 216 6.11 4.07 -37.61
CA ARG A 216 5.52 4.82 -36.49
C ARG A 216 4.08 4.40 -36.19
N ASN A 217 3.28 4.11 -37.22
CA ASN A 217 1.88 3.70 -37.04
C ASN A 217 1.77 2.30 -36.45
N TYR A 218 2.72 1.42 -36.78
CA TYR A 218 2.80 0.08 -36.21
C TYR A 218 3.08 0.15 -34.70
N PHE A 219 4.14 0.84 -34.27
CA PHE A 219 4.44 0.99 -32.84
C PHE A 219 3.35 1.74 -32.07
N ALA A 220 2.81 2.83 -32.63
CA ALA A 220 1.72 3.54 -31.98
C ALA A 220 0.50 2.63 -31.77
N SER A 221 0.26 1.68 -32.69
CA SER A 221 -0.82 0.70 -32.52
C SER A 221 -0.53 -0.40 -31.50
N GLU A 222 0.73 -0.80 -31.34
CA GLU A 222 1.14 -1.73 -30.27
C GLU A 222 1.03 -1.06 -28.90
N ILE A 223 1.52 0.18 -28.77
CA ILE A 223 1.41 0.98 -27.55
C ILE A 223 -0.05 1.14 -27.16
N ALA A 224 -0.92 1.53 -28.11
CA ALA A 224 -2.34 1.68 -27.83
C ALA A 224 -3.02 0.35 -27.44
N ALA A 225 -2.66 -0.77 -28.07
CA ALA A 225 -3.24 -2.07 -27.73
C ALA A 225 -2.84 -2.53 -26.32
N HIS A 226 -1.57 -2.41 -25.95
CA HIS A 226 -1.09 -2.76 -24.60
C HIS A 226 -1.60 -1.81 -23.54
N LEU A 227 -1.71 -0.50 -23.83
CA LEU A 227 -2.33 0.47 -22.95
C LEU A 227 -3.80 0.12 -22.70
N LEU A 228 -4.58 -0.16 -23.74
CA LEU A 228 -5.97 -0.61 -23.57
C LEU A 228 -6.06 -1.90 -22.74
N LEU A 229 -5.15 -2.86 -22.96
CA LEU A 229 -5.11 -4.07 -22.15
C LEU A 229 -4.80 -3.76 -20.68
N SER A 230 -3.87 -2.86 -20.38
CA SER A 230 -3.53 -2.47 -19.00
C SER A 230 -4.72 -1.82 -18.28
N LEU A 231 -5.51 -1.01 -18.98
CA LEU A 231 -6.72 -0.39 -18.44
C LEU A 231 -7.78 -1.48 -18.17
N VAL A 232 -7.95 -2.43 -19.09
CA VAL A 232 -8.84 -3.57 -18.86
C VAL A 232 -8.38 -4.43 -17.68
N GLN A 233 -7.08 -4.73 -17.57
CA GLN A 233 -6.50 -5.45 -16.42
C GLN A 233 -6.79 -4.71 -15.11
N THR A 234 -6.57 -3.39 -15.09
CA THR A 234 -6.86 -2.53 -13.94
C THR A 234 -8.33 -2.58 -13.55
N ALA A 235 -9.24 -2.47 -14.54
CA ALA A 235 -10.68 -2.54 -14.30
C ALA A 235 -11.11 -3.90 -13.74
N VAL A 236 -10.54 -4.99 -14.25
CA VAL A 236 -10.84 -6.35 -13.80
C VAL A 236 -10.30 -6.60 -12.40
N VAL A 237 -9.03 -6.27 -12.14
CA VAL A 237 -8.37 -6.46 -10.85
C VAL A 237 -9.06 -5.63 -9.77
N MET A 238 -9.25 -4.33 -9.98
CA MET A 238 -9.95 -3.47 -9.02
C MET A 238 -11.42 -3.86 -8.88
N GLY A 239 -12.09 -4.22 -9.98
CA GLY A 239 -13.48 -4.67 -9.94
C GLY A 239 -13.66 -5.91 -9.06
N VAL A 240 -12.78 -6.91 -9.19
CA VAL A 240 -12.81 -8.09 -8.32
C VAL A 240 -12.47 -7.72 -6.87
N GLY A 241 -11.43 -6.92 -6.65
CA GLY A 241 -11.05 -6.48 -5.30
C GLY A 241 -12.19 -5.75 -4.57
N VAL A 242 -12.85 -4.81 -5.23
CA VAL A 242 -13.94 -4.01 -4.64
C VAL A 242 -15.24 -4.82 -4.52
N TYR A 243 -15.70 -5.46 -5.59
CA TYR A 243 -17.03 -6.07 -5.59
C TYR A 243 -17.08 -7.48 -4.99
N VAL A 244 -15.97 -8.21 -4.97
CA VAL A 244 -15.92 -9.59 -4.42
C VAL A 244 -15.33 -9.60 -3.01
N PHE A 245 -14.27 -8.81 -2.78
CA PHE A 245 -13.53 -8.81 -1.52
C PHE A 245 -13.76 -7.55 -0.66
N GLY A 246 -14.55 -6.59 -1.15
CA GLY A 246 -14.94 -5.42 -0.35
C GLY A 246 -13.83 -4.39 -0.17
N ALA A 247 -12.82 -4.35 -1.04
CA ALA A 247 -11.76 -3.35 -0.99
C ALA A 247 -12.30 -1.92 -0.95
N ARG A 248 -11.70 -1.06 -0.11
CA ARG A 248 -12.15 0.31 0.10
C ARG A 248 -11.32 1.28 -0.73
N ILE A 249 -11.94 1.80 -1.79
CA ILE A 249 -11.38 2.86 -2.62
C ILE A 249 -12.19 4.14 -2.37
N HIS A 250 -11.65 5.03 -1.52
CA HIS A 250 -12.32 6.27 -1.13
C HIS A 250 -12.17 7.38 -2.19
N GLY A 251 -11.13 7.30 -3.01
CA GLY A 251 -10.80 8.35 -3.97
C GLY A 251 -11.38 8.17 -5.37
N ASN A 252 -10.99 9.06 -6.27
CA ASN A 252 -11.49 9.06 -7.64
C ASN A 252 -10.77 8.00 -8.48
N VAL A 253 -11.48 6.90 -8.74
CA VAL A 253 -11.02 5.78 -9.57
C VAL A 253 -10.49 6.22 -10.94
N LEU A 254 -11.02 7.30 -11.54
CA LEU A 254 -10.53 7.79 -12.84
C LEU A 254 -9.07 8.24 -12.78
N TRP A 255 -8.62 8.78 -11.65
CA TRP A 255 -7.21 9.16 -11.48
C TRP A 255 -6.28 7.96 -11.53
N VAL A 256 -6.71 6.81 -10.99
CA VAL A 256 -5.98 5.55 -11.11
C VAL A 256 -5.80 5.17 -12.58
N PHE A 257 -6.85 5.24 -13.39
CA PHE A 257 -6.77 4.94 -14.83
C PHE A 257 -5.85 5.91 -15.59
N VAL A 258 -5.84 7.19 -15.21
CA VAL A 258 -4.91 8.17 -15.79
C VAL A 258 -3.47 7.80 -15.46
N ILE A 259 -3.16 7.50 -14.20
CA ILE A 259 -1.81 7.10 -13.77
C ILE A 259 -1.38 5.81 -14.49
N VAL A 260 -2.26 4.81 -14.58
CA VAL A 260 -2.01 3.56 -15.32
C VAL A 260 -1.72 3.83 -16.80
N ALA A 261 -2.42 4.76 -17.44
CA ALA A 261 -2.16 5.12 -18.83
C ALA A 261 -0.75 5.69 -19.02
N PHE A 262 -0.31 6.60 -18.14
CA PHE A 262 1.04 7.16 -18.17
C PHE A 262 2.11 6.11 -17.86
N ALA A 263 1.90 5.34 -16.79
CA ALA A 263 2.81 4.29 -16.35
C ALA A 263 3.01 3.21 -17.42
N SER A 264 1.95 2.84 -18.14
CA SER A 264 2.01 1.88 -19.23
C SER A 264 2.98 2.30 -20.33
N ILE A 265 3.03 3.59 -20.66
CA ILE A 265 3.97 4.10 -21.67
C ILE A 265 5.41 3.97 -21.17
N ILE A 266 5.67 4.29 -19.90
CA ILE A 266 6.99 4.12 -19.26
C ILE A 266 7.43 2.66 -19.33
N PHE A 267 6.57 1.72 -18.94
CA PHE A 267 6.89 0.30 -18.94
C PHE A 267 7.03 -0.28 -20.36
N LEU A 268 6.24 0.21 -21.32
CA LEU A 268 6.39 -0.15 -22.73
C LEU A 268 7.74 0.31 -23.28
N ASN A 269 8.20 1.52 -22.93
CA ASN A 269 9.52 2.00 -23.32
C ASN A 269 10.63 1.10 -22.78
N ILE A 270 10.52 0.66 -21.51
CA ILE A 270 11.45 -0.31 -20.92
C ILE A 270 11.42 -1.63 -21.70
N GLY A 271 10.24 -2.15 -22.02
CA GLY A 271 10.09 -3.35 -22.83
C GLY A 271 10.71 -3.21 -24.23
N PHE A 272 10.56 -2.06 -24.89
CA PHE A 272 11.22 -1.78 -26.16
C PHE A 272 12.75 -1.73 -26.04
N ILE A 273 13.28 -1.13 -24.96
CA ILE A 273 14.73 -1.10 -24.68
C ILE A 273 15.26 -2.54 -24.51
N ILE A 274 14.59 -3.36 -23.71
CA ILE A 274 14.96 -4.77 -23.51
C ILE A 274 14.92 -5.53 -24.86
N SER A 275 13.90 -5.29 -25.68
CA SER A 275 13.79 -5.91 -26.99
C SER A 275 14.93 -5.53 -27.94
N ALA A 276 15.55 -4.36 -27.76
CA ALA A 276 16.66 -3.91 -28.58
C ALA A 276 17.92 -4.77 -28.36
N TRP A 277 18.15 -5.22 -27.13
CA TRP A 277 19.31 -6.07 -26.77
C TRP A 277 19.01 -7.57 -26.83
N ALA A 278 17.74 -7.96 -26.87
CA ALA A 278 17.35 -9.36 -26.89
C ALA A 278 17.57 -10.02 -28.25
N ASN A 279 18.45 -11.03 -28.27
CA ASN A 279 18.72 -11.85 -29.46
C ASN A 279 17.69 -12.97 -29.70
N SER A 280 16.89 -13.32 -28.69
CA SER A 280 15.84 -14.34 -28.79
C SER A 280 14.64 -14.03 -27.89
N PRO A 281 13.44 -14.59 -28.16
CA PRO A 281 12.28 -14.44 -27.29
C PRO A 281 12.55 -14.88 -25.85
N SER A 282 13.31 -15.97 -25.66
CA SER A 282 13.69 -16.45 -24.34
C SER A 282 14.64 -15.49 -23.62
N ALA A 283 15.60 -14.89 -24.34
CA ALA A 283 16.47 -13.87 -23.77
C ALA A 283 15.69 -12.59 -23.41
N ALA A 284 14.73 -12.17 -24.24
CA ALA A 284 13.84 -11.05 -23.95
C ALA A 284 13.02 -11.30 -22.68
N SER A 285 12.44 -12.49 -22.55
CA SER A 285 11.71 -12.89 -21.35
C SER A 285 12.60 -12.90 -20.11
N GLY A 286 13.79 -13.51 -20.21
CA GLY A 286 14.75 -13.56 -19.10
C GLY A 286 15.20 -12.18 -18.62
N MET A 287 15.57 -11.29 -19.55
CA MET A 287 15.94 -9.91 -19.23
C MET A 287 14.75 -9.11 -18.68
N GLY A 288 13.57 -9.30 -19.25
CA GLY A 288 12.32 -8.71 -18.73
C GLY A 288 12.07 -9.10 -17.28
N ASN A 289 12.21 -10.39 -16.94
CA ASN A 289 12.07 -10.88 -15.57
C ASN A 289 13.19 -10.38 -14.65
N ALA A 290 14.43 -10.29 -15.14
CA ALA A 290 15.55 -9.75 -14.36
C ALA A 290 15.36 -8.28 -13.97
N VAL A 291 14.58 -7.51 -14.74
CA VAL A 291 14.19 -6.14 -14.41
C VAL A 291 12.91 -6.11 -13.57
N ALA A 292 11.89 -6.86 -13.98
CA ALA A 292 10.56 -6.83 -13.37
C ALA A 292 10.54 -7.44 -11.96
N MET A 293 11.27 -8.54 -11.71
CA MET A 293 11.22 -9.22 -10.42
C MET A 293 11.83 -8.39 -9.27
N PRO A 294 13.05 -7.82 -9.39
CA PRO A 294 13.55 -6.92 -8.36
C PRO A 294 12.62 -5.72 -8.16
N MET A 295 12.12 -5.14 -9.26
CA MET A 295 11.20 -4.01 -9.19
C MET A 295 9.90 -4.36 -8.47
N LEU A 296 9.35 -5.55 -8.71
CA LEU A 296 8.14 -6.05 -8.07
C LEU A 296 8.25 -6.07 -6.54
N PHE A 297 9.32 -6.65 -6.01
CA PHE A 297 9.50 -6.80 -4.57
C PHE A 297 9.96 -5.51 -3.90
N LEU A 298 10.78 -4.72 -4.56
CA LEU A 298 11.35 -3.52 -3.99
C LEU A 298 10.38 -2.34 -4.00
N SER A 299 9.56 -2.19 -5.04
CA SER A 299 8.67 -1.01 -5.20
C SER A 299 7.47 -0.99 -4.27
N GLY A 300 7.43 -1.90 -3.30
CA GLY A 300 6.39 -1.99 -2.31
C GLY A 300 5.06 -2.52 -2.83
N THR A 301 5.09 -3.44 -3.82
CA THR A 301 3.87 -4.07 -4.38
C THR A 301 3.12 -4.89 -3.32
N PHE A 302 3.84 -5.68 -2.54
CA PHE A 302 3.27 -6.55 -1.51
C PHE A 302 3.49 -5.99 -0.10
N PHE A 303 4.67 -5.45 0.17
CA PHE A 303 5.06 -4.93 1.48
C PHE A 303 5.26 -3.41 1.40
N PRO A 304 4.93 -2.63 2.44
CA PRO A 304 5.26 -1.21 2.46
C PRO A 304 6.76 -0.95 2.28
N THR A 305 7.10 0.12 1.56
CA THR A 305 8.51 0.54 1.37
C THR A 305 9.16 0.99 2.68
N SER A 306 8.36 1.40 3.68
CA SER A 306 8.81 1.71 5.04
C SER A 306 9.36 0.51 5.79
N SER A 307 9.01 -0.72 5.41
CA SER A 307 9.52 -1.95 6.01
C SER A 307 10.90 -2.36 5.47
N LEU A 308 11.45 -1.63 4.50
CA LEU A 308 12.76 -1.93 3.93
C LEU A 308 13.90 -1.44 4.84
N PRO A 309 15.05 -2.13 4.86
CA PRO A 309 16.26 -1.66 5.55
C PRO A 309 16.64 -0.24 5.12
N SER A 310 17.20 0.55 6.04
CA SER A 310 17.41 2.01 5.89
C SER A 310 18.20 2.47 4.64
N PHE A 311 18.95 1.59 3.97
CA PHE A 311 19.71 1.91 2.76
C PHE A 311 18.93 1.68 1.45
N LEU A 312 17.76 1.05 1.50
CA LEU A 312 16.96 0.69 0.33
C LEU A 312 15.94 1.76 -0.12
N PRO A 313 15.26 2.53 0.76
CA PRO A 313 14.22 3.46 0.35
C PRO A 313 14.63 4.43 -0.76
N ASP A 314 15.82 5.01 -0.68
CA ASP A 314 16.33 5.95 -1.70
C ASP A 314 16.55 5.26 -3.06
N LEU A 315 17.05 4.02 -3.05
CA LEU A 315 17.25 3.24 -4.27
C LEU A 315 15.92 2.84 -4.90
N VAL A 316 14.94 2.49 -4.08
CA VAL A 316 13.62 2.06 -4.53
C VAL A 316 12.84 3.22 -5.15
N GLN A 317 12.98 4.44 -4.65
CA GLN A 317 12.36 5.61 -5.29
C GLN A 317 12.88 5.89 -6.70
N ALA A 318 14.08 5.43 -7.04
CA ALA A 318 14.57 5.49 -8.41
C ALA A 318 13.81 4.52 -9.34
N LEU A 319 13.21 3.45 -8.83
CA LEU A 319 12.47 2.49 -9.64
C LEU A 319 11.14 3.09 -10.11
N PRO A 320 10.78 3.01 -11.41
CA PRO A 320 9.60 3.67 -11.94
C PRO A 320 8.28 3.14 -11.35
N LEU A 321 8.23 1.90 -10.87
CA LEU A 321 7.02 1.34 -10.27
C LEU A 321 6.70 1.95 -8.90
N THR A 322 7.70 2.39 -8.13
CA THR A 322 7.50 3.00 -6.81
C THR A 322 6.63 4.26 -6.85
N PRO A 323 6.99 5.33 -7.59
CA PRO A 323 6.14 6.51 -7.68
C PRO A 323 4.80 6.24 -8.37
N VAL A 324 4.69 5.19 -9.22
CA VAL A 324 3.39 4.77 -9.77
C VAL A 324 2.49 4.28 -8.64
N LEU A 325 3.00 3.37 -7.80
CA LEU A 325 2.22 2.78 -6.71
C LEU A 325 1.89 3.82 -5.64
N ASP A 326 2.83 4.70 -5.29
CA ASP A 326 2.61 5.77 -4.32
C ASP A 326 1.53 6.75 -4.82
N ALA A 327 1.60 7.18 -6.08
CA ALA A 327 0.57 8.04 -6.68
C ALA A 327 -0.79 7.34 -6.72
N MET A 328 -0.84 6.06 -7.11
CA MET A 328 -2.09 5.30 -7.19
C MET A 328 -2.72 5.11 -5.81
N ARG A 329 -1.92 4.83 -4.77
CA ARG A 329 -2.40 4.70 -3.39
C ARG A 329 -2.93 6.04 -2.87
N GLY A 330 -2.20 7.13 -3.07
CA GLY A 330 -2.65 8.46 -2.68
C GLY A 330 -4.02 8.83 -3.28
N VAL A 331 -4.23 8.56 -4.57
CA VAL A 331 -5.51 8.91 -5.21
C VAL A 331 -6.62 7.89 -5.02
N ALA A 332 -6.31 6.62 -4.75
CA ALA A 332 -7.31 5.56 -4.60
C ALA A 332 -7.75 5.37 -3.15
N ILE A 333 -6.78 5.33 -2.23
CA ILE A 333 -6.97 4.99 -0.83
C ILE A 333 -7.14 6.27 -0.01
N ASP A 334 -6.18 7.19 -0.12
CA ASP A 334 -6.14 8.41 0.69
C ASP A 334 -7.09 9.50 0.16
N GLY A 335 -7.74 9.26 -0.97
CA GLY A 335 -8.72 10.19 -1.56
C GLY A 335 -8.12 11.49 -2.10
N LEU A 336 -6.81 11.52 -2.32
CA LEU A 336 -6.12 12.72 -2.80
C LEU A 336 -6.46 13.04 -4.25
N ASP A 337 -6.53 14.33 -4.55
CA ASP A 337 -6.56 14.80 -5.94
C ASP A 337 -5.21 14.63 -6.62
N LEU A 338 -5.22 14.57 -7.96
CA LEU A 338 -4.02 14.39 -8.77
C LEU A 338 -2.95 15.47 -8.52
N TRP A 339 -3.37 16.68 -8.10
CA TRP A 339 -2.45 17.78 -7.77
C TRP A 339 -1.74 17.62 -6.43
N ASN A 340 -2.28 16.81 -5.53
CA ASN A 340 -1.67 16.56 -4.23
C ASN A 340 -0.59 15.46 -4.30
N VAL A 341 -0.55 14.68 -5.38
CA VAL A 341 0.51 13.70 -5.70
C VAL A 341 1.53 14.25 -6.72
N GLY A 342 1.78 15.56 -6.67
CA GLY A 342 2.58 16.28 -7.67
C GLY A 342 4.04 15.83 -7.73
N ARG A 343 4.61 15.36 -6.61
CA ARG A 343 5.99 14.85 -6.55
C ARG A 343 6.12 13.57 -7.37
N GLU A 344 5.20 12.64 -7.17
CA GLU A 344 5.15 11.34 -7.83
C GLU A 344 4.89 11.54 -9.32
N LEU A 345 3.95 12.43 -9.69
CA LEU A 345 3.75 12.83 -11.09
C LEU A 345 5.00 13.42 -11.73
N GLY A 346 5.76 14.24 -10.99
CA GLY A 346 7.03 14.80 -11.44
C GLY A 346 8.06 13.71 -11.75
N MET A 347 8.16 12.70 -10.88
CA MET A 347 9.01 11.52 -11.09
C MET A 347 8.54 10.70 -12.30
N LEU A 348 7.24 10.48 -12.46
CA LEU A 348 6.66 9.79 -13.61
C LEU A 348 6.91 10.53 -14.92
N ALA A 349 6.77 11.86 -14.92
CA ALA A 349 7.10 12.68 -16.08
C ALA A 349 8.59 12.59 -16.44
N GLY A 350 9.47 12.62 -15.43
CA GLY A 350 10.91 12.40 -15.61
C GLY A 350 11.19 11.03 -16.24
N TRP A 351 10.61 9.96 -15.69
CA TRP A 351 10.73 8.61 -16.22
C TRP A 351 10.15 8.47 -17.63
N LEU A 352 9.03 9.12 -17.93
CA LEU A 352 8.43 9.13 -19.26
C LEU A 352 9.39 9.73 -20.29
N VAL A 353 10.00 10.87 -19.98
CA VAL A 353 10.97 11.52 -20.88
C VAL A 353 12.22 10.65 -21.05
N VAL A 354 12.84 10.22 -19.95
CA VAL A 354 14.07 9.44 -19.96
C VAL A 354 13.88 8.11 -20.70
N SER A 355 12.83 7.36 -20.36
CA SER A 355 12.53 6.08 -20.99
C SER A 355 12.18 6.24 -22.47
N SER A 356 11.43 7.28 -22.85
CA SER A 356 11.08 7.53 -24.26
C SER A 356 12.31 7.86 -25.09
N VAL A 357 13.18 8.75 -24.60
CA VAL A 357 14.43 9.11 -25.27
C VAL A 357 15.35 7.90 -25.39
N ALA A 358 15.49 7.12 -24.31
CA ALA A 358 16.29 5.89 -24.32
C ALA A 358 15.73 4.86 -25.31
N ALA A 359 14.41 4.64 -25.32
CA ALA A 359 13.75 3.73 -26.26
C ALA A 359 13.99 4.15 -27.70
N VAL A 360 13.79 5.42 -28.06
CA VAL A 360 14.03 5.89 -29.44
C VAL A 360 15.49 5.75 -29.86
N LYS A 361 16.46 6.02 -28.95
CA LYS A 361 17.89 5.95 -29.27
C LYS A 361 18.42 4.51 -29.35
N LEU A 362 17.95 3.63 -28.47
CA LEU A 362 18.44 2.25 -28.37
C LEU A 362 17.72 1.31 -29.33
N PHE A 363 16.47 1.60 -29.69
CA PHE A 363 15.68 0.72 -30.54
C PHE A 363 16.24 0.68 -31.96
N ARG A 364 16.74 -0.49 -32.36
CA ARG A 364 17.21 -0.79 -33.72
C ARG A 364 16.18 -1.62 -34.46
N PHE A 365 15.80 -1.14 -35.65
CA PHE A 365 14.79 -1.78 -36.50
C PHE A 365 15.34 -3.00 -37.30
N GLY A 366 16.59 -3.39 -37.08
CA GLY A 366 17.24 -4.53 -37.71
C GLY A 366 18.51 -4.90 -36.98
#